data_AF-A0A934GK88-F1
#
_entry.id   AF-A0A934GK88-F1
#
_cell.length_a   1.000
_cell.length_b   1.000
_cell.length_c   1.000
_cell.angle_alpha   90.00
_cell.angle_beta   90.00
_cell.angle_gamma   90.00
#
_symmetry.space_group_name_H-M   'P 1'
#
loop_
_entity.id
_entity.type
_entity.pdbx_description
1 polymer ?
#
loop_
_entity_poly.entity_id
_entity_poly.type
_entity_poly.pdbx_seq_one_letter_code
_entity_poly.pdbx_strand_id
1 'polypeptide(L)'
;MKPQAPLLAAVQRNCHITDARHARNMTMCNYLLAMREYYRWEHALPFAESPPRSELGRWLALRESLWDDLDDSGADYEALPIGTQRLDPFDVDAINRLLCAQGMVYGAGLGRFHKPHFFLGQLLRRERRGAVDVLVSGREYARDLNAVPAALQRSTVYLRQDALQRWLWERTEEWSLRQRHGAIEATLASYRYADDPAQAIERMAIAETETLVLHELGEHAAGLSLGPVWENMLDELTDRRAEVLARAVRDNLADCLMTLPELLERNAQASLHFWFANFDGMRQKIFPRLANAYEVWTSSGDAAMLRAALRAGQGHWQQQAARLLSLYRVHGSKAEAMLAALTEDLDNLAL
;
A
#
# COMPACT_ATOMS: atom_id res chain seq x y z
N MET A 1 3.72 -17.64 18.39
CA MET A 1 3.52 -17.21 19.80
C MET A 1 2.49 -16.09 19.79
N LYS A 2 1.53 -16.05 20.73
CA LYS A 2 0.57 -14.93 20.81
C LYS A 2 1.22 -13.74 21.53
N PRO A 3 0.94 -12.49 21.14
CA PRO A 3 1.47 -11.31 21.82
C PRO A 3 0.98 -11.25 23.27
N GLN A 4 1.78 -10.64 24.14
CA GLN A 4 1.37 -10.36 25.51
C GLN A 4 0.18 -9.38 25.51
N ALA A 5 -0.83 -9.63 26.34
CA ALA A 5 -2.05 -8.83 26.37
C ALA A 5 -1.81 -7.31 26.56
N PRO A 6 -0.88 -6.85 27.43
CA PRO A 6 -0.62 -5.42 27.58
C PRO A 6 -0.06 -4.75 26.31
N LEU A 7 0.85 -5.42 25.60
CA LEU A 7 1.40 -4.92 24.34
C LEU A 7 0.30 -4.82 23.29
N LEU A 8 -0.50 -5.88 23.15
CA LEU A 8 -1.59 -5.94 22.19
C LEU A 8 -2.59 -4.81 22.41
N ALA A 9 -3.00 -4.60 23.66
CA ALA A 9 -3.93 -3.54 24.04
C ALA A 9 -3.37 -2.15 23.73
N ALA A 10 -2.09 -1.89 24.04
CA ALA A 10 -1.45 -0.61 23.75
C ALA A 10 -1.37 -0.32 22.24
N VAL A 11 -0.96 -1.31 21.44
CA VAL A 11 -0.92 -1.14 19.97
C VAL A 11 -2.32 -0.88 19.42
N GLN A 12 -3.31 -1.70 19.78
CA GLN A 12 -4.67 -1.54 19.29
C GLN A 12 -5.30 -0.22 19.74
N ARG A 13 -4.95 0.28 20.93
CA ARG A 13 -5.37 1.60 21.40
C ARG A 13 -4.78 2.71 20.55
N ASN A 14 -3.50 2.64 20.19
CA ASN A 14 -2.88 3.60 19.25
C ASN A 14 -3.56 3.56 17.87
N CYS A 15 -3.94 2.37 17.39
CA CYS A 15 -4.75 2.21 16.19
C CYS A 15 -6.10 2.95 16.31
N HIS A 16 -6.79 2.79 17.44
CA HIS A 16 -8.06 3.48 17.67
C HIS A 16 -7.90 5.00 17.77
N ILE A 17 -6.81 5.50 18.35
CA ILE A 17 -6.54 6.94 18.42
C ILE A 17 -6.33 7.52 17.02
N THR A 18 -5.57 6.84 16.15
CA THR A 18 -5.41 7.32 14.76
C THR A 18 -6.73 7.25 14.00
N ASP A 19 -7.51 6.19 14.16
CA ASP A 19 -8.78 6.08 13.45
C ASP A 19 -9.81 7.08 13.94
N ALA A 20 -9.90 7.36 15.24
CA ALA A 20 -10.78 8.39 15.78
C ALA A 20 -10.52 9.76 15.13
N ARG A 21 -9.24 10.12 14.99
CA ARG A 21 -8.82 11.41 14.43
C ARG A 21 -9.01 11.51 12.90
N HIS A 22 -8.98 10.38 12.18
CA HIS A 22 -8.84 10.40 10.72
C HIS A 22 -9.93 9.66 9.94
N ALA A 23 -10.74 8.79 10.56
CA ALA A 23 -11.78 8.03 9.86
C ALA A 23 -12.86 8.93 9.25
N ARG A 24 -13.15 10.08 9.90
CA ARG A 24 -14.12 11.10 9.43
C ARG A 24 -13.72 11.77 8.11
N ASN A 25 -12.48 11.60 7.64
CA ASN A 25 -12.02 12.13 6.35
C ASN A 25 -12.50 11.29 5.15
N MET A 26 -13.09 10.11 5.39
CA MET A 26 -13.66 9.27 4.35
C MET A 26 -15.04 9.76 3.91
N THR A 27 -15.40 9.47 2.65
CA THR A 27 -16.82 9.55 2.25
C THR A 27 -17.62 8.45 2.96
N MET A 28 -18.92 8.69 3.19
CA MET A 28 -19.79 7.75 3.89
C MET A 28 -19.74 6.33 3.29
N CYS A 29 -19.75 6.20 1.96
CA CYS A 29 -19.68 4.90 1.31
C CYS A 29 -18.35 4.18 1.61
N ASN A 30 -17.22 4.88 1.48
CA ASN A 30 -15.90 4.31 1.75
C ASN A 30 -15.73 3.95 3.23
N TYR A 31 -16.24 4.79 4.12
CA TYR A 31 -16.25 4.55 5.56
C TYR A 31 -17.00 3.27 5.90
N LEU A 32 -18.23 3.09 5.41
CA LEU A 32 -19.03 1.90 5.68
C LEU A 32 -18.40 0.61 5.11
N LEU A 33 -17.76 0.69 3.95
CA LEU A 33 -17.01 -0.44 3.38
C LEU A 33 -15.82 -0.81 4.27
N ALA A 34 -15.02 0.18 4.67
CA ALA A 34 -13.87 -0.02 5.55
C ALA A 34 -14.28 -0.60 6.92
N MET A 35 -15.35 -0.08 7.51
CA MET A 35 -15.86 -0.57 8.79
C MET A 35 -16.39 -1.99 8.69
N ARG A 36 -17.07 -2.34 7.59
CA ARG A 36 -17.51 -3.72 7.34
C ARG A 36 -16.31 -4.67 7.26
N GLU A 37 -15.26 -4.30 6.56
CA GLU A 37 -14.06 -5.14 6.48
C GLU A 37 -13.33 -5.22 7.82
N TYR A 38 -13.28 -4.12 8.57
CA TYR A 38 -12.67 -4.10 9.88
C TYR A 38 -13.39 -5.00 10.88
N TYR A 39 -14.73 -5.02 10.86
CA TYR A 39 -15.53 -5.98 11.61
C TYR A 39 -15.18 -7.43 11.25
N ARG A 40 -15.07 -7.74 9.95
CA ARG A 40 -14.72 -9.09 9.47
C ARG A 40 -13.33 -9.51 9.94
N TRP A 41 -12.37 -8.60 9.93
CA TRP A 41 -11.04 -8.86 10.46
C TRP A 41 -11.07 -9.14 11.97
N GLU A 42 -11.71 -8.28 12.75
CA GLU A 42 -11.75 -8.40 14.22
C GLU A 42 -12.43 -9.69 14.68
N HIS A 43 -13.44 -10.16 13.94
CA HIS A 43 -14.17 -11.39 14.23
C HIS A 43 -13.62 -12.62 13.52
N ALA A 44 -12.51 -12.49 12.78
CA ALA A 44 -11.90 -13.54 11.97
C ALA A 44 -12.91 -14.26 11.05
N LEU A 45 -13.83 -13.50 10.47
CA LEU A 45 -14.84 -14.05 9.56
C LEU A 45 -14.18 -14.59 8.28
N PRO A 46 -14.61 -15.76 7.79
CA PRO A 46 -14.25 -16.24 6.46
C PRO A 46 -14.61 -15.23 5.37
N PHE A 47 -13.83 -15.24 4.30
CA PHE A 47 -14.01 -14.33 3.17
C PHE A 47 -15.39 -14.46 2.48
N ALA A 48 -15.93 -15.66 2.33
CA ALA A 48 -17.27 -15.81 1.72
C ALA A 48 -18.43 -15.41 2.66
N GLU A 49 -18.14 -15.15 3.94
CA GLU A 49 -19.17 -14.88 4.94
C GLU A 49 -19.50 -13.38 5.02
N SER A 50 -20.79 -13.07 4.93
CA SER A 50 -21.30 -11.72 5.11
C SER A 50 -21.56 -11.44 6.60
N PRO A 51 -21.11 -10.28 7.14
CA PRO A 51 -21.41 -9.89 8.51
C PRO A 51 -22.92 -9.88 8.84
N PRO A 52 -23.36 -10.41 9.99
CA PRO A 52 -24.75 -10.31 10.41
C PRO A 52 -25.14 -8.84 10.62
N ARG A 53 -26.14 -8.35 9.88
CA ARG A 53 -26.49 -6.91 9.83
C ARG A 53 -26.71 -6.28 11.21
N SER A 54 -27.43 -6.97 12.10
CA SER A 54 -27.72 -6.48 13.45
C SER A 54 -26.49 -6.42 14.35
N GLU A 55 -25.55 -7.36 14.17
CA GLU A 55 -24.32 -7.40 14.95
C GLU A 55 -23.33 -6.36 14.45
N LEU A 56 -23.20 -6.24 13.12
CA LEU A 56 -22.42 -5.17 12.49
C LEU A 56 -22.93 -3.79 12.93
N GLY A 57 -24.24 -3.55 12.91
CA GLY A 57 -24.82 -2.28 13.34
C GLY A 57 -24.52 -1.94 14.81
N ARG A 58 -24.60 -2.94 15.70
CA ARG A 58 -24.25 -2.76 17.12
C ARG A 58 -22.76 -2.50 17.31
N TRP A 59 -21.91 -3.27 16.62
CA TRP A 59 -20.47 -3.09 16.69
C TRP A 59 -20.02 -1.73 16.14
N LEU A 60 -20.63 -1.26 15.05
CA LEU A 60 -20.40 0.08 14.49
C LEU A 60 -20.64 1.16 15.54
N ALA A 61 -21.81 1.13 16.20
CA ALA A 61 -22.17 2.11 17.22
C ALA A 61 -21.21 2.08 18.43
N LEU A 62 -20.78 0.89 18.86
CA LEU A 62 -19.79 0.75 19.94
C LEU A 62 -18.41 1.27 19.52
N ARG A 63 -18.00 1.03 18.28
CA ARG A 63 -16.72 1.49 17.74
C ARG A 63 -16.70 3.01 17.60
N GLU A 64 -17.79 3.59 17.11
CA GLU A 64 -17.96 5.05 16.99
C GLU A 64 -17.95 5.71 18.36
N SER A 65 -18.70 5.19 19.34
CA SER A 65 -18.68 5.71 20.71
C SER A 65 -17.28 5.67 21.32
N LEU A 66 -16.52 4.58 21.11
CA LEU A 66 -15.13 4.49 21.57
C LEU A 66 -14.25 5.56 20.92
N TRP A 67 -14.42 5.80 19.63
CA TRP A 67 -13.63 6.80 18.91
C TRP A 67 -14.00 8.22 19.31
N ASP A 68 -15.28 8.51 19.51
CA ASP A 68 -15.74 9.79 20.03
C ASP A 68 -15.14 10.04 21.43
N ASP A 69 -15.14 9.04 22.33
CA ASP A 69 -14.52 9.16 23.65
C ASP A 69 -13.00 9.45 23.58
N LEU A 70 -12.29 8.82 22.63
CA LEU A 70 -10.85 9.04 22.43
C LEU A 70 -10.54 10.43 21.87
N ASP A 71 -11.38 10.90 20.94
CA ASP A 71 -11.27 12.22 20.32
C ASP A 71 -11.58 13.32 21.36
N ASP A 72 -12.71 13.18 22.06
CA ASP A 72 -13.19 14.13 23.09
C ASP A 72 -12.24 14.22 24.29
N SER A 73 -11.61 13.11 24.69
CA SER A 73 -10.61 13.11 25.76
C SER A 73 -9.26 13.69 25.35
N GLY A 74 -9.04 13.96 24.06
CA GLY A 74 -7.73 14.37 23.54
C GLY A 74 -6.64 13.32 23.80
N ALA A 75 -7.00 12.03 23.77
CA ALA A 75 -6.08 10.93 24.09
C ALA A 75 -4.85 10.95 23.18
N ASP A 76 -3.66 10.77 23.76
CA ASP A 76 -2.40 10.72 23.02
C ASP A 76 -1.87 9.28 22.88
N TYR A 77 -0.96 9.08 21.93
CA TYR A 77 -0.38 7.77 21.64
C TYR A 77 0.38 7.21 22.85
N GLU A 78 0.13 5.95 23.18
CA GLU A 78 0.69 5.29 24.34
C GLU A 78 2.03 4.62 24.04
N ALA A 79 2.93 4.70 25.01
CA ALA A 79 4.17 3.93 25.00
C ALA A 79 3.89 2.42 25.10
N LEU A 80 4.59 1.63 24.30
CA LEU A 80 4.39 0.18 24.19
C LEU A 80 5.12 -0.57 25.32
N PRO A 81 4.42 -1.37 26.13
CA PRO A 81 5.05 -2.20 27.15
C PRO A 81 5.63 -3.47 26.52
N ILE A 82 6.96 -3.61 26.51
CA ILE A 82 7.67 -4.78 25.99
C ILE A 82 8.64 -5.30 27.05
N GLY A 83 8.30 -6.44 27.66
CA GLY A 83 9.01 -6.92 28.84
C GLY A 83 8.93 -5.93 29.98
N THR A 84 10.08 -5.44 30.45
CA THR A 84 10.16 -4.41 31.50
C THR A 84 10.27 -2.99 30.94
N GLN A 85 10.32 -2.82 29.61
CA GLN A 85 10.52 -1.53 28.97
C GLN A 85 9.18 -0.92 28.55
N ARG A 86 9.13 0.42 28.52
CA ARG A 86 8.10 1.20 27.83
C ARG A 86 8.78 2.00 26.73
N LEU A 87 8.44 1.69 25.48
CA LEU A 87 9.06 2.30 24.32
C LEU A 87 8.11 3.28 23.64
N ASP A 88 8.66 4.36 23.09
CA ASP A 88 7.91 5.28 22.24
C ASP A 88 7.30 4.51 21.05
N PRO A 89 6.00 4.68 20.73
CA PRO A 89 5.34 3.93 19.67
C PRO A 89 5.91 4.20 18.27
N PHE A 90 6.69 5.27 18.07
CA PHE A 90 7.36 5.58 16.81
C PHE A 90 8.83 5.12 16.78
N ASP A 91 9.40 4.60 17.88
CA ASP A 91 10.71 3.94 17.88
C ASP A 91 10.60 2.48 17.38
N VAL A 92 10.17 2.35 16.12
CA VAL A 92 9.93 1.07 15.44
C VAL A 92 11.18 0.18 15.45
N ASP A 93 12.35 0.79 15.30
CA ASP A 93 13.63 0.07 15.29
C ASP A 93 13.92 -0.57 16.66
N ALA A 94 13.72 0.15 17.77
CA ALA A 94 13.87 -0.42 19.11
C ALA A 94 12.84 -1.50 19.40
N ILE A 95 11.58 -1.27 19.01
CA ILE A 95 10.50 -2.22 19.21
C ILE A 95 10.78 -3.52 18.44
N ASN A 96 11.12 -3.45 17.15
CA ASN A 96 11.37 -4.63 16.33
C ASN A 96 12.65 -5.39 16.70
N ARG A 97 13.65 -4.73 17.30
CA ARG A 97 14.80 -5.45 17.89
C ARG A 97 14.36 -6.46 18.97
N LEU A 98 13.31 -6.13 19.74
CA LEU A 98 12.78 -7.00 20.80
C LEU A 98 11.73 -8.00 20.29
N LEU A 99 10.88 -7.59 19.34
CA LEU A 99 9.75 -8.41 18.86
C LEU A 99 10.13 -9.42 17.79
N CYS A 100 11.09 -9.12 16.90
CA CYS A 100 11.46 -10.04 15.82
C CYS A 100 12.02 -11.36 16.35
N ALA A 101 12.80 -11.33 17.44
CA ALA A 101 13.30 -12.54 18.11
C ALA A 101 12.19 -13.42 18.69
N GLN A 102 10.99 -12.86 18.89
CA GLN A 102 9.80 -13.51 19.40
C GLN A 102 8.83 -13.95 18.27
N GLY A 103 9.23 -13.80 17.00
CA GLY A 103 8.40 -14.12 15.85
C GLY A 103 7.25 -13.13 15.64
N MET A 104 7.42 -11.88 16.04
CA MET A 104 6.46 -10.79 15.84
C MET A 104 7.13 -9.61 15.14
N VAL A 105 6.33 -8.82 14.44
CA VAL A 105 6.76 -7.56 13.81
C VAL A 105 5.74 -6.48 14.10
N TYR A 106 6.26 -5.30 14.40
CA TYR A 106 5.50 -4.08 14.61
C TYR A 106 5.84 -3.09 13.51
N GLY A 107 4.88 -2.27 13.09
CA GLY A 107 5.17 -1.14 12.23
C GLY A 107 4.39 0.07 12.68
N ALA A 108 5.04 1.23 12.59
CA ALA A 108 4.42 2.52 12.80
C ALA A 108 5.04 3.59 11.90
N GLY A 109 4.23 4.49 11.34
CA GLY A 109 4.74 5.54 10.45
C GLY A 109 3.66 6.51 10.01
N LEU A 110 4.08 7.56 9.29
CA LEU A 110 3.17 8.52 8.69
C LEU A 110 2.84 8.06 7.27
N GLY A 111 1.56 7.82 7.00
CA GLY A 111 1.04 7.52 5.68
C GLY A 111 0.69 8.78 4.90
N ARG A 112 -0.11 8.62 3.83
CA ARG A 112 -0.62 9.74 3.02
C ARG A 112 -1.35 10.76 3.90
N PHE A 113 -1.18 12.04 3.58
CA PHE A 113 -1.76 13.15 4.32
C PHE A 113 -1.39 13.17 5.82
N HIS A 114 -0.19 12.67 6.15
CA HIS A 114 0.35 12.63 7.52
C HIS A 114 -0.47 11.83 8.54
N LYS A 115 -1.32 10.89 8.11
CA LYS A 115 -2.05 9.99 9.01
C LYS A 115 -1.06 8.99 9.66
N PRO A 116 -0.95 8.92 10.99
CA PRO A 116 -0.16 7.87 11.64
C PRO A 116 -0.80 6.50 11.46
N HIS A 117 0.01 5.46 11.30
CA HIS A 117 -0.42 4.09 11.15
C HIS A 117 0.26 3.20 12.17
N PHE A 118 -0.44 2.18 12.67
CA PHE A 118 0.08 1.20 13.61
C PHE A 118 -0.38 -0.22 13.25
N PHE A 119 0.49 -1.20 13.43
CA PHE A 119 0.10 -2.60 13.42
C PHE A 119 1.06 -3.49 14.21
N LEU A 120 0.55 -4.64 14.64
CA LEU A 120 1.34 -5.73 15.22
C LEU A 120 0.90 -7.04 14.58
N GLY A 121 1.86 -7.81 14.07
CA GLY A 121 1.57 -9.08 13.41
C GLY A 121 2.62 -10.15 13.65
N GLN A 122 2.32 -11.36 13.19
CA GLN A 122 3.27 -12.47 13.19
C GLN A 122 4.37 -12.21 12.16
N LEU A 123 5.64 -12.28 12.55
CA LEU A 123 6.74 -12.26 11.60
C LEU A 123 6.82 -13.61 10.88
N LEU A 124 6.58 -13.63 9.58
CA LEU A 124 6.71 -14.82 8.73
C LEU A 124 8.11 -14.92 8.12
N ARG A 125 8.62 -13.81 7.60
CA ARG A 125 9.90 -13.76 6.90
C ARG A 125 10.61 -12.45 7.18
N ARG A 126 11.92 -12.56 7.43
CA ARG A 126 12.84 -11.42 7.45
C ARG A 126 13.99 -11.73 6.52
N GLU A 127 14.26 -10.83 5.60
CA GLU A 127 15.40 -10.93 4.69
C GLU A 127 15.98 -9.55 4.40
N ARG A 128 17.17 -9.53 3.80
CA ARG A 128 17.82 -8.31 3.35
C ARG A 128 18.00 -8.36 1.84
N ARG A 129 17.56 -7.30 1.16
CA ARG A 129 17.69 -7.09 -0.29
C ARG A 129 18.57 -5.87 -0.52
N GLY A 130 19.87 -6.09 -0.70
CA GLY A 130 20.86 -5.02 -0.78
C GLY A 130 20.90 -4.20 0.51
N ALA A 131 20.60 -2.91 0.41
CA ALA A 131 20.54 -1.99 1.56
C ALA A 131 19.20 -2.01 2.31
N VAL A 132 18.19 -2.72 1.79
CA VAL A 132 16.83 -2.69 2.32
C VAL A 132 16.53 -3.96 3.13
N ASP A 133 16.03 -3.80 4.36
CA ASP A 133 15.45 -4.88 5.14
C ASP A 133 14.01 -5.14 4.69
N VAL A 134 13.61 -6.40 4.53
CA VAL A 134 12.25 -6.79 4.16
C VAL A 134 11.65 -7.63 5.29
N LEU A 135 10.54 -7.16 5.84
CA LEU A 135 9.81 -7.80 6.92
C LEU A 135 8.41 -8.17 6.41
N VAL A 136 8.13 -9.47 6.32
CA VAL A 136 6.81 -9.98 5.94
C VAL A 136 6.06 -10.40 7.19
N SER A 137 4.95 -9.72 7.44
CA SER A 137 3.96 -10.06 8.45
C SER A 137 2.89 -10.99 7.88
N GLY A 138 2.49 -11.97 8.68
CA GLY A 138 1.35 -12.85 8.45
C GLY A 138 0.11 -12.30 9.15
N ARG A 139 -0.53 -13.16 9.95
CA ARG A 139 -1.69 -12.80 10.78
C ARG A 139 -1.44 -11.53 11.58
N GLU A 140 -2.36 -10.59 11.50
CA GLU A 140 -2.34 -9.37 12.29
C GLU A 140 -3.07 -9.57 13.62
N TYR A 141 -2.47 -9.09 14.69
CA TYR A 141 -3.03 -9.10 16.02
C TYR A 141 -3.69 -7.76 16.36
N ALA A 142 -3.10 -6.66 15.88
CA ALA A 142 -3.67 -5.32 15.97
C ALA A 142 -3.41 -4.54 14.68
N ARG A 143 -4.36 -3.71 14.26
CA ARG A 143 -4.28 -2.84 13.09
C ARG A 143 -5.23 -1.65 13.19
N ASP A 144 -4.94 -0.64 12.40
CA ASP A 144 -5.89 0.43 12.07
C ASP A 144 -7.00 -0.08 11.13
N LEU A 145 -8.07 0.71 11.00
CA LEU A 145 -9.17 0.57 10.05
C LEU A 145 -8.63 0.31 8.64
N ASN A 146 -7.75 1.20 8.17
CA ASN A 146 -7.07 1.07 6.88
C ASN A 146 -5.74 0.34 7.06
N ALA A 147 -5.60 -0.86 6.48
CA ALA A 147 -4.32 -1.53 6.37
C ALA A 147 -3.81 -1.47 4.94
N VAL A 148 -2.68 -0.78 4.75
CA VAL A 148 -1.94 -0.84 3.49
C VAL A 148 -1.14 -2.15 3.43
N PRO A 149 -1.20 -2.93 2.33
CA PRO A 149 -0.50 -4.21 2.22
C PRO A 149 1.02 -4.14 2.24
N ALA A 150 1.60 -3.05 1.74
CA ALA A 150 3.04 -2.82 1.78
C ALA A 150 3.34 -1.34 2.02
N ALA A 151 4.47 -1.07 2.67
CA ALA A 151 5.03 0.26 2.80
C ALA A 151 6.53 0.21 3.03
N LEU A 152 7.26 1.10 2.35
CA LEU A 152 8.64 1.45 2.63
C LEU A 152 8.71 2.51 3.73
N GLN A 153 9.43 2.18 4.81
CA GLN A 153 9.79 3.12 5.86
C GLN A 153 11.32 3.19 5.96
N ARG A 154 11.89 4.33 5.57
CA ARG A 154 13.34 4.55 5.47
C ARG A 154 14.00 3.51 4.55
N SER A 155 14.59 2.47 5.13
CA SER A 155 15.26 1.37 4.42
C SER A 155 14.69 0.01 4.83
N THR A 156 13.43 -0.01 5.29
CA THR A 156 12.73 -1.22 5.70
C THR A 156 11.39 -1.30 4.99
N VAL A 157 11.16 -2.40 4.26
CA VAL A 157 9.86 -2.73 3.66
C VAL A 157 9.07 -3.56 4.65
N TYR A 158 7.87 -3.09 4.99
CA TYR A 158 6.89 -3.85 5.75
C TYR A 158 5.83 -4.37 4.78
N LEU A 159 5.76 -5.68 4.61
CA LEU A 159 4.72 -6.33 3.83
C LEU A 159 3.77 -7.10 4.74
N ARG A 160 2.48 -6.87 4.59
CA ARG A 160 1.42 -7.34 5.47
C ARG A 160 0.54 -8.31 4.69
N GLN A 161 0.86 -9.60 4.76
CA GLN A 161 0.20 -10.63 3.95
C GLN A 161 -1.29 -10.80 4.31
N ASP A 162 -1.69 -10.65 5.59
CA ASP A 162 -3.10 -10.65 6.01
C ASP A 162 -3.86 -9.45 5.41
N ALA A 163 -3.26 -8.25 5.44
CA ALA A 163 -3.82 -7.08 4.77
C ALA A 163 -3.90 -7.26 3.25
N LEU A 164 -2.88 -7.89 2.63
CA LEU A 164 -2.89 -8.20 1.20
C LEU A 164 -4.03 -9.17 0.83
N GLN A 165 -4.22 -10.25 1.59
CA GLN A 165 -5.32 -11.21 1.34
C GLN A 165 -6.68 -10.52 1.38
N ARG A 166 -6.91 -9.66 2.36
CA ARG A 166 -8.16 -8.90 2.51
C ARG A 166 -8.38 -7.93 1.36
N TRP A 167 -7.35 -7.17 1.01
CA TRP A 167 -7.41 -6.25 -0.12
C TRP A 167 -7.65 -6.98 -1.45
N LEU A 168 -7.02 -8.14 -1.66
CA LEU A 168 -7.27 -8.98 -2.83
C LEU A 168 -8.72 -9.47 -2.85
N TRP A 169 -9.25 -9.93 -1.71
CA TRP A 169 -10.64 -10.35 -1.60
C TRP A 169 -11.61 -9.23 -2.00
N GLU A 170 -11.49 -8.05 -1.40
CA GLU A 170 -12.34 -6.89 -1.73
C GLU A 170 -12.27 -6.54 -3.23
N ARG A 171 -11.07 -6.60 -3.82
CA ARG A 171 -10.87 -6.34 -5.25
C ARG A 171 -11.56 -7.39 -6.12
N THR A 172 -11.54 -8.65 -5.72
CA THR A 172 -12.26 -9.74 -6.43
C THR A 172 -13.76 -9.68 -6.26
N GLU A 173 -14.27 -9.21 -5.11
CA GLU A 173 -15.70 -8.95 -4.92
C GLU A 173 -16.18 -7.85 -5.88
N GLU A 174 -15.44 -6.74 -5.98
CA GLU A 174 -15.75 -5.66 -6.93
C GLU A 174 -15.76 -6.17 -8.37
N TRP A 175 -14.73 -6.93 -8.76
CA TRP A 175 -14.66 -7.50 -10.11
C TRP A 175 -15.82 -8.46 -10.39
N SER A 176 -16.19 -9.31 -9.44
CA SER A 176 -17.24 -10.33 -9.61
C SER A 176 -18.61 -9.72 -9.91
N LEU A 177 -18.85 -8.45 -9.55
CA LEU A 177 -20.09 -7.73 -9.89
C LEU A 177 -20.22 -7.39 -11.38
N ARG A 178 -19.09 -7.24 -12.10
CA ARG A 178 -19.08 -6.77 -13.50
C ARG A 178 -18.38 -7.72 -14.46
N GLN A 179 -17.51 -8.60 -13.96
CA GLN A 179 -16.71 -9.58 -14.70
C GLN A 179 -16.10 -9.01 -15.98
N ARG A 180 -15.51 -7.81 -15.88
CA ARG A 180 -14.89 -7.15 -17.03
C ARG A 180 -13.67 -7.94 -17.46
N HIS A 181 -13.55 -8.17 -18.77
CA HIS A 181 -12.36 -8.74 -19.37
C HIS A 181 -11.13 -7.85 -19.15
N GLY A 182 -9.95 -8.47 -19.04
CA GLY A 182 -8.67 -7.76 -18.95
C GLY A 182 -7.70 -8.34 -17.94
N ALA A 183 -6.81 -7.49 -17.42
CA ALA A 183 -5.69 -7.93 -16.59
C ALA A 183 -6.11 -8.62 -15.29
N ILE A 184 -7.18 -8.15 -14.64
CA ILE A 184 -7.71 -8.78 -13.43
C ILE A 184 -8.28 -10.18 -13.72
N GLU A 185 -9.01 -10.35 -14.83
CA GLU A 185 -9.51 -11.68 -15.25
C GLU A 185 -8.34 -12.64 -15.51
N ALA A 186 -7.32 -12.20 -16.26
CA ALA A 186 -6.12 -12.99 -16.53
C ALA A 186 -5.34 -13.36 -15.25
N THR A 187 -5.28 -12.44 -14.29
CA THR A 187 -4.72 -12.71 -12.96
C THR A 187 -5.49 -13.82 -12.26
N LEU A 188 -6.82 -13.69 -12.15
CA LEU A 188 -7.66 -14.66 -11.44
C LEU A 188 -7.63 -16.04 -12.11
N ALA A 189 -7.58 -16.09 -13.43
CA ALA A 189 -7.38 -17.33 -14.19
C ALA A 189 -6.04 -17.99 -13.83
N SER A 190 -4.96 -17.21 -13.75
CA SER A 190 -3.61 -17.72 -13.40
C SER A 190 -3.56 -18.39 -12.03
N TYR A 191 -4.45 -17.99 -11.12
CA TYR A 191 -4.54 -18.54 -9.77
C TYR A 191 -5.69 -19.53 -9.55
N ARG A 192 -6.38 -19.96 -10.62
CA ARG A 192 -7.54 -20.87 -10.55
C ARG A 192 -8.62 -20.38 -9.58
N TYR A 193 -8.92 -19.08 -9.63
CA TYR A 193 -9.90 -18.46 -8.76
C TYR A 193 -11.30 -19.08 -8.89
N ALA A 194 -11.68 -19.49 -10.10
CA ALA A 194 -12.99 -20.11 -10.36
C ALA A 194 -13.20 -21.45 -9.61
N ASP A 195 -12.12 -22.18 -9.32
CA ASP A 195 -12.20 -23.50 -8.67
C ASP A 195 -12.35 -23.38 -7.15
N ASP A 196 -11.58 -22.47 -6.55
CA ASP A 196 -11.55 -22.22 -5.10
C ASP A 196 -11.11 -20.77 -4.84
N PRO A 197 -12.06 -19.82 -4.71
CA PRO A 197 -11.76 -18.41 -4.48
C PRO A 197 -10.91 -18.15 -3.24
N ALA A 198 -11.24 -18.78 -2.11
CA ALA A 198 -10.55 -18.53 -0.85
C ALA A 198 -9.09 -18.99 -0.93
N GLN A 199 -8.86 -20.20 -1.45
CA GLN A 199 -7.51 -20.73 -1.60
C GLN A 199 -6.72 -19.99 -2.69
N ALA A 200 -7.39 -19.51 -3.75
CA ALA A 200 -6.75 -18.69 -4.78
C ALA A 200 -6.24 -17.37 -4.21
N ILE A 201 -7.01 -16.69 -3.37
CA ILE A 201 -6.59 -15.44 -2.71
C ILE A 201 -5.39 -15.67 -1.78
N GLU A 202 -5.36 -16.78 -1.04
CA GLU A 202 -4.18 -17.13 -0.24
C GLU A 202 -2.93 -17.33 -1.12
N ARG A 203 -3.05 -18.08 -2.22
CA ARG A 203 -1.95 -18.28 -3.18
C ARG A 203 -1.49 -16.96 -3.80
N MET A 204 -2.44 -16.10 -4.18
CA MET A 204 -2.17 -14.77 -4.73
C MET A 204 -1.40 -13.92 -3.72
N ALA A 205 -1.83 -13.85 -2.46
CA ALA A 205 -1.14 -13.05 -1.46
C ALA A 205 0.30 -13.53 -1.21
N ILE A 206 0.53 -14.84 -1.21
CA ILE A 206 1.88 -15.41 -1.06
C ILE A 206 2.75 -15.07 -2.27
N ALA A 207 2.23 -15.26 -3.49
CA ALA A 207 3.01 -15.04 -4.70
C ALA A 207 3.25 -13.55 -4.98
N GLU A 208 2.20 -12.73 -4.89
CA GLU A 208 2.25 -11.29 -5.19
C GLU A 208 2.87 -10.46 -4.07
N THR A 209 3.21 -11.09 -2.93
CA THR A 209 4.16 -10.51 -1.97
C THR A 209 5.41 -10.00 -2.67
N GLU A 210 5.95 -10.76 -3.62
CA GLU A 210 7.16 -10.36 -4.34
C GLU A 210 6.93 -9.15 -5.23
N THR A 211 5.78 -9.06 -5.92
CA THR A 211 5.43 -7.91 -6.76
C THR A 211 5.40 -6.62 -5.94
N LEU A 212 4.83 -6.67 -4.72
CA LEU A 212 4.81 -5.53 -3.82
C LEU A 212 6.21 -5.22 -3.28
N VAL A 213 7.01 -6.22 -2.88
CA VAL A 213 8.41 -5.98 -2.46
C VAL A 213 9.21 -5.31 -3.57
N LEU A 214 9.07 -5.75 -4.81
CA LEU A 214 9.79 -5.15 -5.94
C LEU A 214 9.38 -3.70 -6.19
N HIS A 215 8.10 -3.36 -6.01
CA HIS A 215 7.64 -1.97 -6.07
C HIS A 215 8.29 -1.11 -4.99
N GLU A 216 8.28 -1.55 -3.73
CA GLU A 216 8.89 -0.80 -2.62
C GLU A 216 10.43 -0.68 -2.79
N LEU A 217 11.09 -1.70 -3.35
CA LEU A 217 12.51 -1.62 -3.72
C LEU A 217 12.75 -0.63 -4.87
N GLY A 218 11.83 -0.56 -5.82
CA GLY A 218 11.81 0.44 -6.89
C GLY A 218 11.64 1.86 -6.34
N GLU A 219 10.73 2.06 -5.38
CA GLU A 219 10.54 3.35 -4.72
C GLU A 219 11.80 3.76 -3.95
N HIS A 220 12.44 2.83 -3.26
CA HIS A 220 13.71 3.08 -2.59
C HIS A 220 14.80 3.50 -3.59
N ALA A 221 14.93 2.80 -4.73
CA ALA A 221 15.89 3.13 -5.78
C ALA A 221 15.62 4.51 -6.41
N ALA A 222 14.35 4.82 -6.69
CA ALA A 222 13.93 6.14 -7.16
C ALA A 222 14.27 7.23 -6.12
N GLY A 223 13.97 6.99 -4.85
CA GLY A 223 14.27 7.91 -3.74
C GLY A 223 15.75 8.23 -3.61
N LEU A 224 16.64 7.24 -3.77
CA LEU A 224 18.09 7.46 -3.79
C LEU A 224 18.52 8.37 -4.95
N SER A 225 17.90 8.22 -6.13
CA SER A 225 18.21 9.07 -7.28
C SER A 225 17.66 10.49 -7.16
N LEU A 226 16.50 10.67 -6.56
CA LEU A 226 15.81 11.96 -6.44
C LEU A 226 16.34 12.78 -5.24
N GLY A 227 16.83 12.09 -4.22
CA GLY A 227 17.38 12.67 -3.00
C GLY A 227 16.33 13.24 -2.04
N PRO A 228 16.74 13.74 -0.87
CA PRO A 228 15.83 14.13 0.22
C PRO A 228 14.90 15.31 -0.13
N VAL A 229 15.28 16.13 -1.13
CA VAL A 229 14.44 17.25 -1.59
C VAL A 229 13.09 16.76 -2.14
N TRP A 230 13.03 15.53 -2.66
CA TRP A 230 11.78 14.95 -3.13
C TRP A 230 10.78 14.70 -2.00
N GLU A 231 11.23 14.10 -0.89
CA GLU A 231 10.36 13.86 0.27
C GLU A 231 9.93 15.19 0.90
N ASN A 232 10.84 16.17 1.04
CA ASN A 232 10.48 17.51 1.51
C ASN A 232 9.39 18.16 0.64
N MET A 233 9.52 18.03 -0.69
CA MET A 233 8.50 18.54 -1.61
C MET A 233 7.16 17.85 -1.35
N LEU A 234 7.13 16.51 -1.28
CA LEU A 234 5.90 15.76 -1.02
C LEU A 234 5.24 16.13 0.32
N ASP A 235 6.03 16.33 1.37
CA ASP A 235 5.54 16.70 2.71
C ASP A 235 4.92 18.11 2.74
N GLU A 236 5.42 19.03 1.89
CA GLU A 236 4.89 20.40 1.77
C GLU A 236 3.67 20.52 0.85
N LEU A 237 3.32 19.47 0.07
CA LEU A 237 2.12 19.50 -0.79
C LEU A 237 0.85 19.31 0.04
N THR A 238 -0.08 20.23 -0.15
CA THR A 238 -1.44 20.27 0.40
C THR A 238 -2.51 20.07 -0.69
N ASP A 239 -2.21 20.39 -1.95
CA ASP A 239 -3.09 20.17 -3.10
C ASP A 239 -3.03 18.69 -3.53
N ARG A 240 -4.19 18.04 -3.45
CA ARG A 240 -4.35 16.62 -3.78
C ARG A 240 -3.94 16.27 -5.21
N ARG A 241 -4.15 17.15 -6.20
CA ARG A 241 -3.77 16.90 -7.60
C ARG A 241 -2.26 16.90 -7.75
N ALA A 242 -1.59 17.88 -7.13
CA ALA A 242 -0.14 17.95 -7.13
C ALA A 242 0.50 16.71 -6.49
N GLU A 243 0.02 16.29 -5.31
CA GLU A 243 0.54 15.08 -4.64
C GLU A 243 0.30 13.81 -5.47
N VAL A 244 -0.91 13.64 -6.02
CA VAL A 244 -1.24 12.48 -6.86
C VAL A 244 -0.35 12.40 -8.10
N LEU A 245 -0.07 13.54 -8.75
CA LEU A 245 0.82 13.58 -9.89
C LEU A 245 2.25 13.22 -9.51
N ALA A 246 2.79 13.86 -8.47
CA ALA A 246 4.16 13.62 -8.02
C ALA A 246 4.38 12.15 -7.66
N ARG A 247 3.47 11.55 -6.89
CA ARG A 247 3.51 10.12 -6.55
C ARG A 247 3.43 9.24 -7.81
N ALA A 248 2.50 9.52 -8.74
CA ALA A 248 2.39 8.73 -9.97
C ALA A 248 3.66 8.74 -10.83
N VAL A 249 4.38 9.88 -10.88
CA VAL A 249 5.68 9.98 -11.55
C VAL A 249 6.74 9.13 -10.85
N ARG A 250 6.82 9.17 -9.51
CA ARG A 250 7.75 8.33 -8.74
C ARG A 250 7.41 6.85 -8.89
N ASP A 251 6.15 6.47 -8.79
CA ASP A 251 5.70 5.08 -8.90
C ASP A 251 6.02 4.51 -10.29
N ASN A 252 5.76 5.26 -11.37
CA ASN A 252 6.13 4.84 -12.72
C ASN A 252 7.65 4.71 -12.89
N LEU A 253 8.45 5.59 -12.28
CA LEU A 253 9.91 5.46 -12.24
C LEU A 253 10.33 4.18 -11.49
N ALA A 254 9.79 3.96 -10.28
CA ALA A 254 10.05 2.79 -9.45
C ALA A 254 9.75 1.48 -10.21
N ASP A 255 8.58 1.40 -10.83
CA ASP A 255 8.15 0.22 -11.57
C ASP A 255 8.98 -0.01 -12.84
N CYS A 256 9.45 1.05 -13.49
CA CYS A 256 10.38 0.95 -14.61
C CYS A 256 11.80 0.57 -14.19
N LEU A 257 12.26 0.94 -12.99
CA LEU A 257 13.60 0.64 -12.50
C LEU A 257 13.72 -0.81 -12.01
N MET A 258 12.72 -1.29 -11.26
CA MET A 258 12.82 -2.57 -10.53
C MET A 258 11.67 -3.52 -10.85
N THR A 259 10.41 -3.13 -10.61
CA THR A 259 9.26 -4.05 -10.62
C THR A 259 9.09 -4.79 -11.94
N LEU A 260 8.80 -4.07 -13.02
CA LEU A 260 8.45 -4.68 -14.30
C LEU A 260 9.64 -5.34 -15.01
N PRO A 261 10.88 -4.78 -14.97
CA PRO A 261 12.05 -5.49 -15.49
C PRO A 261 12.25 -6.85 -14.84
N GLU A 262 12.19 -6.92 -13.51
CA GLU A 262 12.40 -8.17 -12.76
C GLU A 262 11.29 -9.19 -13.06
N LEU A 263 10.03 -8.78 -13.08
CA LEU A 263 8.91 -9.66 -13.42
C LEU A 263 9.03 -10.21 -14.85
N LEU A 264 9.51 -9.41 -15.81
CA LEU A 264 9.76 -9.86 -17.18
C LEU A 264 10.96 -10.81 -17.28
N GLU A 265 12.03 -10.55 -16.54
CA GLU A 265 13.21 -11.42 -16.50
C GLU A 265 12.87 -12.80 -15.95
N ARG A 266 12.05 -12.84 -14.90
CA ARG A 266 11.54 -14.09 -14.29
C ARG A 266 10.45 -14.79 -15.11
N ASN A 267 9.98 -14.18 -16.20
CA ASN A 267 8.81 -14.65 -16.96
C ASN A 267 7.58 -14.86 -16.05
N ALA A 268 7.37 -13.96 -15.08
CA ALA A 268 6.32 -14.04 -14.07
C ALA A 268 4.97 -13.57 -14.63
N GLN A 269 4.37 -14.33 -15.55
CA GLN A 269 3.17 -13.92 -16.29
C GLN A 269 1.99 -13.56 -15.39
N ALA A 270 1.71 -14.39 -14.37
CA ALA A 270 0.63 -14.14 -13.40
C ALA A 270 0.82 -12.79 -12.68
N SER A 271 2.06 -12.49 -12.27
CA SER A 271 2.43 -11.25 -11.59
C SER A 271 2.43 -10.04 -12.51
N LEU A 272 2.75 -10.21 -13.80
CA LEU A 272 2.56 -9.16 -14.80
C LEU A 272 1.08 -8.81 -14.96
N HIS A 273 0.20 -9.81 -15.11
CA HIS A 273 -1.24 -9.57 -15.12
C HIS A 273 -1.70 -8.88 -13.83
N PHE A 274 -1.20 -9.32 -12.66
CA PHE A 274 -1.53 -8.71 -11.39
C PHE A 274 -1.08 -7.25 -11.31
N TRP A 275 0.14 -6.92 -11.74
CA TRP A 275 0.62 -5.54 -11.77
C TRP A 275 -0.24 -4.68 -12.70
N PHE A 276 -0.53 -5.16 -13.92
CA PHE A 276 -1.35 -4.42 -14.89
C PHE A 276 -2.82 -4.32 -14.47
N ALA A 277 -3.32 -5.27 -13.69
CA ALA A 277 -4.63 -5.18 -13.07
C ALA A 277 -4.72 -3.99 -12.12
N ASN A 278 -3.59 -3.54 -11.55
CA ASN A 278 -3.47 -2.41 -10.62
C ASN A 278 -2.84 -1.16 -11.26
N PHE A 279 -2.63 -1.18 -12.57
CA PHE A 279 -2.11 -0.04 -13.31
C PHE A 279 -3.26 0.84 -13.76
N ASP A 280 -3.70 1.73 -12.87
CA ASP A 280 -4.85 2.61 -13.06
C ASP A 280 -4.55 4.08 -12.70
N GLY A 281 -5.59 4.90 -12.70
CA GLY A 281 -5.53 6.28 -12.21
C GLY A 281 -4.52 7.15 -12.96
N MET A 282 -3.78 7.97 -12.22
CA MET A 282 -2.82 8.92 -12.82
C MET A 282 -1.66 8.19 -13.49
N ARG A 283 -1.14 7.10 -12.89
CA ARG A 283 -0.04 6.30 -13.45
C ARG A 283 -0.35 5.81 -14.86
N GLN A 284 -1.54 5.27 -15.06
CA GLN A 284 -2.00 4.79 -16.37
C GLN A 284 -2.22 5.95 -17.36
N LYS A 285 -2.87 7.04 -16.91
CA LYS A 285 -3.18 8.20 -17.77
C LYS A 285 -1.93 8.84 -18.36
N ILE A 286 -0.84 8.90 -17.60
CA ILE A 286 0.43 9.47 -18.07
C ILE A 286 1.34 8.43 -18.73
N PHE A 287 0.99 7.15 -18.77
CA PHE A 287 1.86 6.14 -19.40
C PHE A 287 1.09 5.21 -20.38
N PRO A 288 0.34 5.78 -21.34
CA PRO A 288 -0.44 5.02 -22.32
C PRO A 288 0.40 4.04 -23.14
N ARG A 289 1.68 4.35 -23.42
CA ARG A 289 2.55 3.41 -24.16
C ARG A 289 2.75 2.09 -23.43
N LEU A 290 2.79 2.09 -22.09
CA LEU A 290 2.92 0.87 -21.31
C LEU A 290 1.62 0.04 -21.37
N ALA A 291 0.45 0.69 -21.31
CA ALA A 291 -0.84 0.03 -21.47
C ALA A 291 -0.96 -0.64 -22.85
N ASN A 292 -0.62 0.09 -23.93
CA ASN A 292 -0.63 -0.45 -25.29
C ASN A 292 0.34 -1.63 -25.46
N ALA A 293 1.53 -1.56 -24.85
CA ALA A 293 2.50 -2.64 -24.89
C ALA A 293 1.99 -3.91 -24.18
N TYR A 294 1.21 -3.76 -23.11
CA TYR A 294 0.55 -4.89 -22.44
C TYR A 294 -0.50 -5.56 -23.33
N GLU A 295 -1.34 -4.78 -24.03
CA GLU A 295 -2.34 -5.35 -24.96
C GLU A 295 -1.67 -6.19 -26.06
N VAL A 296 -0.56 -5.70 -26.64
CA VAL A 296 0.21 -6.47 -27.62
C VAL A 296 0.82 -7.73 -27.01
N TRP A 297 1.37 -7.64 -25.80
CA TRP A 297 1.92 -8.81 -25.12
C TRP A 297 0.85 -9.87 -24.84
N THR A 298 -0.35 -9.48 -24.37
CA THR A 298 -1.43 -10.43 -24.10
C THR A 298 -1.95 -11.14 -25.35
N SER A 299 -1.90 -10.50 -26.52
CA SER A 299 -2.38 -11.08 -27.78
C SER A 299 -1.31 -11.89 -28.52
N SER A 300 -0.03 -11.55 -28.37
CA SER A 300 1.07 -12.18 -29.12
C SER A 300 1.97 -13.09 -28.29
N GLY A 301 1.98 -12.93 -26.97
CA GLY A 301 2.97 -13.52 -26.07
C GLY A 301 4.36 -12.86 -26.14
N ASP A 302 4.61 -11.92 -27.05
CA ASP A 302 5.91 -11.26 -27.22
C ASP A 302 6.05 -10.04 -26.31
N ALA A 303 7.04 -10.09 -25.42
CA ALA A 303 7.36 -9.02 -24.48
C ALA A 303 8.28 -7.92 -25.06
N ALA A 304 8.62 -7.95 -26.35
CA ALA A 304 9.50 -6.96 -26.98
C ALA A 304 9.00 -5.52 -26.79
N MET A 305 7.69 -5.28 -27.00
CA MET A 305 7.09 -3.96 -26.80
C MET A 305 7.08 -3.53 -25.34
N LEU A 306 6.82 -4.44 -24.40
CA LEU A 306 6.92 -4.16 -22.96
C LEU A 306 8.35 -3.74 -22.61
N ARG A 307 9.36 -4.52 -22.99
CA ARG A 307 10.77 -4.18 -22.74
C ARG A 307 11.17 -2.83 -23.33
N ALA A 308 10.67 -2.50 -24.52
CA ALA A 308 10.92 -1.20 -25.15
C ALA A 308 10.24 -0.05 -24.40
N ALA A 309 8.99 -0.23 -23.96
CA ALA A 309 8.26 0.75 -23.16
C ALA A 309 8.96 1.01 -21.82
N LEU A 310 9.44 -0.04 -21.13
CA LEU A 310 10.16 0.11 -19.85
C LEU A 310 11.49 0.84 -20.00
N ARG A 311 12.29 0.52 -21.01
CA ARG A 311 13.55 1.24 -21.28
C ARG A 311 13.32 2.72 -21.55
N ALA A 312 12.28 3.06 -22.33
CA ALA A 312 11.89 4.45 -22.55
C ALA A 312 11.38 5.11 -21.26
N GLY A 313 10.57 4.38 -20.49
CA GLY A 313 9.99 4.83 -19.23
C GLY A 313 11.03 5.18 -18.17
N GLN A 314 12.10 4.39 -18.02
CA GLN A 314 13.19 4.69 -17.08
C GLN A 314 13.75 6.11 -17.30
N GLY A 315 14.12 6.44 -18.54
CA GLY A 315 14.67 7.76 -18.87
C GLY A 315 13.62 8.88 -18.77
N HIS A 316 12.40 8.63 -19.27
CA HIS A 316 11.32 9.63 -19.25
C HIS A 316 10.89 9.98 -17.83
N TRP A 317 10.61 9.00 -16.98
CA TRP A 317 10.12 9.25 -15.62
C TRP A 317 11.19 9.88 -14.73
N GLN A 318 12.47 9.56 -14.95
CA GLN A 318 13.58 10.26 -14.32
C GLN A 318 13.59 11.75 -14.71
N GLN A 319 13.39 12.05 -15.99
CA GLN A 319 13.34 13.43 -16.48
C GLN A 319 12.12 14.19 -15.94
N GLN A 320 10.94 13.57 -15.92
CA GLN A 320 9.74 14.21 -15.36
C GLN A 320 9.89 14.46 -13.85
N ALA A 321 10.43 13.51 -13.09
CA ALA A 321 10.69 13.70 -11.67
C ALA A 321 11.68 14.86 -11.43
N ALA A 322 12.75 14.95 -12.22
CA ALA A 322 13.69 16.06 -12.18
C ALA A 322 13.04 17.41 -12.54
N ARG A 323 12.09 17.43 -13.47
CA ARG A 323 11.30 18.63 -13.83
C ARG A 323 10.44 19.10 -12.66
N LEU A 324 9.73 18.19 -11.97
CA LEU A 324 8.94 18.55 -10.79
C LEU A 324 9.83 19.12 -9.67
N LEU A 325 10.98 18.48 -9.40
CA LEU A 325 11.97 18.99 -8.45
C LEU A 325 12.51 20.37 -8.83
N SER A 326 12.76 20.62 -10.11
CA SER A 326 13.23 21.92 -10.58
C SER A 326 12.19 23.01 -10.34
N LEU A 327 10.91 22.74 -10.60
CA LEU A 327 9.82 23.68 -10.31
C LEU A 327 9.77 24.02 -8.82
N TYR A 328 9.83 23.00 -7.96
CA TYR A 328 9.85 23.18 -6.51
C TYR A 328 11.08 23.96 -6.03
N ARG A 329 12.28 23.66 -6.51
CA ARG A 329 13.51 24.39 -6.13
C ARG A 329 13.48 25.87 -6.52
N VAL A 330 12.89 26.19 -7.67
CA VAL A 330 12.83 27.58 -8.18
C VAL A 330 11.72 28.39 -7.50
N HIS A 331 10.57 27.76 -7.26
CA HIS A 331 9.35 28.48 -6.85
C HIS A 331 8.91 28.22 -5.40
N GLY A 332 9.55 27.28 -4.69
CA GLY A 332 9.19 26.88 -3.32
C GLY A 332 7.72 26.46 -3.25
N SER A 333 7.01 26.97 -2.24
CA SER A 333 5.57 26.71 -2.05
C SER A 333 4.69 27.11 -3.24
N LYS A 334 5.12 28.07 -4.09
CA LYS A 334 4.36 28.44 -5.30
C LYS A 334 4.39 27.35 -6.38
N ALA A 335 5.30 26.39 -6.28
CA ALA A 335 5.37 25.28 -7.22
C ALA A 335 4.12 24.39 -7.15
N GLU A 336 3.47 24.27 -5.99
CA GLU A 336 2.29 23.41 -5.81
C GLU A 336 1.20 23.71 -6.85
N ALA A 337 0.82 24.98 -7.02
CA ALA A 337 -0.18 25.38 -8.02
C ALA A 337 0.27 25.05 -9.46
N MET A 338 1.57 25.14 -9.75
CA MET A 338 2.13 24.80 -11.05
C MET A 338 2.09 23.28 -11.29
N LEU A 339 2.42 22.48 -10.28
CA LEU A 339 2.33 21.02 -10.33
C LEU A 339 0.87 20.56 -10.50
N ALA A 340 -0.07 21.19 -9.80
CA ALA A 340 -1.49 20.92 -9.96
C ALA A 340 -1.98 21.26 -11.37
N ALA A 341 -1.53 22.39 -11.95
CA ALA A 341 -1.88 22.78 -13.31
C ALA A 341 -1.38 21.80 -14.38
N LEU A 342 -0.26 21.10 -14.15
CA LEU A 342 0.20 20.03 -15.06
C LEU A 342 -0.81 18.89 -15.20
N THR A 343 -1.74 18.73 -14.26
CA THR A 343 -2.79 17.70 -14.35
C THR A 343 -3.91 18.04 -15.35
N GLU A 344 -3.94 19.28 -15.86
CA GLU A 344 -4.93 19.76 -16.82
C GLU A 344 -4.53 19.45 -18.28
N ASP A 345 -3.23 19.26 -18.53
CA ASP A 345 -2.68 18.86 -19.83
C ASP A 345 -1.62 17.77 -19.63
N LEU A 346 -2.10 16.53 -19.61
CA LEU A 346 -1.27 15.34 -19.37
C LEU A 346 -0.42 14.95 -20.58
N ASP A 347 -0.71 15.45 -21.79
CA ASP A 347 0.04 15.06 -23.00
C ASP A 347 1.51 15.49 -22.92
N ASN A 348 1.79 16.58 -22.21
CA ASN A 348 3.13 17.08 -21.93
C ASN A 348 3.91 16.26 -20.88
N LEU A 349 3.24 15.32 -20.21
CA LEU A 349 3.81 14.41 -19.23
C LEU A 349 3.78 12.96 -19.72
N ALA A 350 2.91 12.65 -20.68
CA ALA A 350 2.62 11.30 -21.08
C ALA A 350 3.78 10.65 -21.85
N LEU A 351 3.89 9.33 -21.70
CA LEU A 351 4.74 8.47 -22.53
C LEU A 351 3.94 7.34 -23.14
#